data_AF-F8KCE6-F1
#
_entry.id   AF-F8KCE6-F1
#
_cell.length_a   1.000
_cell.length_b   1.000
_cell.length_c   1.000
_cell.angle_alpha   90.00
_cell.angle_beta   90.00
_cell.angle_gamma   90.00
#
_symmetry.space_group_name_H-M   'P 1'
#
loop_
_entity.id
_entity.type
_entity.pdbx_description
1 polymer ?
#
loop_
_entity_poly.entity_id
_entity_poly.type
_entity_poly.pdbx_seq_one_letter_code
_entity_poly.pdbx_strand_id
1 'polypeptide(L)' 'MEEKHDIVASKFSTKPISHGQSQRQPHVAAQMEKAGIKLVIFKGASSNLAVELAKVMVRYAR' A
#
# COMPACT_ATOMS: atom_id res chain seq x y z
N MET A 1 -1.17 37.79 -44.91
CA MET A 1 -1.72 36.42 -44.84
C MET A 1 -1.53 35.96 -43.43
N GLU A 2 -2.62 35.88 -42.64
CA GLU A 2 -2.55 35.45 -41.23
C GLU A 2 -2.97 33.98 -41.17
N GLU A 3 -1.99 33.11 -40.94
CA GLU A 3 -2.20 31.68 -40.80
C GLU A 3 -2.72 31.40 -39.38
N LYS A 4 -4.01 31.08 -39.26
CA LYS A 4 -4.62 30.68 -38.00
C LYS A 4 -4.32 29.20 -37.76
N HIS A 5 -3.38 28.91 -36.85
CA HIS A 5 -3.15 27.55 -36.39
C HIS A 5 -4.31 27.12 -35.48
N ASP A 6 -5.15 26.22 -35.97
CA ASP A 6 -6.18 25.56 -35.16
C ASP A 6 -5.51 24.70 -34.09
N ILE A 7 -5.47 25.20 -32.86
CA ILE A 7 -5.07 24.41 -31.70
C ILE A 7 -6.22 23.45 -31.39
N VAL A 8 -6.12 22.22 -31.90
CA VAL A 8 -7.02 21.13 -31.49
C VAL A 8 -6.66 20.75 -30.06
N ALA A 9 -7.31 21.41 -29.09
CA ALA A 9 -7.24 21.00 -27.69
C ALA A 9 -7.81 19.59 -27.56
N SER A 10 -6.92 18.60 -27.38
CA SER A 10 -7.30 17.23 -27.08
C SER A 10 -8.23 17.23 -25.86
N LYS A 11 -9.47 16.79 -26.05
CA LYS A 11 -10.44 16.64 -24.97
C LYS A 11 -10.01 15.45 -24.12
N PHE A 12 -9.02 15.66 -23.26
CA PHE A 12 -8.75 14.76 -22.15
C PHE A 12 -9.97 14.81 -21.24
N SER A 13 -10.92 13.88 -21.47
CA SER A 13 -12.01 13.62 -20.56
C SER A 13 -11.40 12.99 -19.31
N THR A 14 -11.07 13.83 -18.34
CA THR A 14 -10.83 13.40 -16.96
C THR A 14 -12.18 12.99 -16.38
N LYS A 15 -12.60 11.76 -16.66
CA LYS A 15 -13.65 11.13 -15.85
C LYS A 15 -13.21 11.31 -14.38
N PRO A 16 -14.05 11.88 -13.49
CA PRO A 16 -13.69 11.92 -12.09
C PRO A 16 -13.45 10.48 -11.67
N ILE A 17 -12.24 10.21 -11.19
CA ILE A 17 -11.94 8.93 -10.55
C ILE A 17 -12.90 8.86 -9.38
N SER A 18 -13.94 8.02 -9.50
CA SER A 18 -14.82 7.73 -8.39
C SER A 18 -13.93 7.22 -7.26
N HIS A 19 -13.80 8.01 -6.20
CA HIS A 19 -13.15 7.60 -4.94
C HIS A 19 -13.97 6.53 -4.19
N GLY A 20 -14.71 5.69 -4.93
CA GLY A 20 -15.50 4.57 -4.42
C GLY A 20 -14.72 3.27 -4.30
N GLN A 21 -13.39 3.28 -4.44
CA GLN A 21 -12.60 2.17 -3.90
C GLN A 21 -12.56 2.36 -2.39
N SER A 22 -13.45 1.67 -1.69
CA SER A 22 -13.32 1.43 -0.25
C SER A 22 -11.85 1.14 0.01
N GLN A 23 -11.18 2.09 0.66
CA GLN A 23 -9.78 2.00 1.00
C GLN A 23 -9.70 0.88 2.04
N ARG A 24 -9.63 -0.38 1.55
CA ARG A 24 -9.68 -1.57 2.41
C ARG A 24 -8.52 -1.43 3.37
N GLN A 25 -8.86 -1.17 4.62
CA GLN A 25 -7.85 -1.10 5.65
C GLN A 25 -7.15 -2.46 5.72
N PRO A 26 -5.82 -2.48 5.75
CA PRO A 26 -5.08 -3.73 5.80
C PRO A 26 -5.48 -4.50 7.07
N HIS A 27 -5.99 -5.71 6.89
CA HIS A 27 -6.47 -6.54 7.98
C HIS A 27 -5.28 -7.18 8.71
N VAL A 28 -5.18 -7.02 10.03
CA VAL A 28 -4.13 -7.67 10.82
C VAL A 28 -4.37 -9.18 10.86
N ALA A 29 -3.33 -9.96 10.56
CA ALA A 29 -3.35 -11.42 10.63
C ALA A 29 -2.66 -11.94 11.89
N ALA A 30 -1.58 -11.28 12.32
CA ALA A 30 -0.89 -11.59 13.57
C ALA A 30 -0.18 -10.35 14.12
N GLN A 31 0.06 -10.32 15.43
CA GLN A 31 0.88 -9.31 16.07
C GLN A 31 1.70 -9.92 17.22
N MET A 32 2.91 -9.41 17.45
CA MET A 32 3.71 -9.72 18.63
C MET A 32 4.48 -8.50 19.10
N GLU A 33 4.79 -8.46 20.40
CA GLU A 33 5.57 -7.40 21.02
C GLU A 33 6.69 -7.99 21.88
N LYS A 34 7.89 -7.41 21.79
CA LYS A 34 9.05 -7.83 22.58
C LYS A 34 10.03 -6.67 22.70
N ALA A 35 10.49 -6.38 23.93
CA ALA A 35 11.43 -5.29 24.22
C ALA A 35 11.00 -3.93 23.64
N GLY A 36 9.70 -3.62 23.71
CA GLY A 36 9.12 -2.37 23.15
C GLY A 36 9.02 -2.33 21.63
N ILE A 37 9.41 -3.40 20.92
CA ILE A 37 9.26 -3.52 19.47
C ILE A 37 7.96 -4.27 19.19
N LYS A 38 7.12 -3.74 18.29
CA LYS A 38 5.88 -4.38 17.84
C LYS A 38 6.02 -4.83 16.38
N LEU A 39 5.84 -6.12 16.14
CA LEU A 39 5.72 -6.71 14.80
C LEU A 39 4.24 -6.97 14.49
N VAL A 40 3.75 -6.43 13.38
CA VAL A 40 2.39 -6.63 12.87
C VAL A 40 2.46 -7.26 11.49
N ILE A 41 1.82 -8.42 11.33
CA ILE A 41 1.68 -9.12 10.06
C ILE A 41 0.27 -8.87 9.54
N PHE A 42 0.15 -8.35 8.32
CA PHE A 42 -1.14 -8.14 7.66
C PHE A 42 -1.54 -9.32 6.77
N LYS A 43 -2.84 -9.47 6.54
CA LYS A 43 -3.41 -10.49 5.66
C LYS A 43 -2.87 -10.32 4.25
N GLY A 44 -2.40 -11.43 3.67
CA GLY A 44 -1.72 -11.45 2.36
C GLY A 44 -0.19 -11.48 2.46
N ALA A 45 0.38 -11.30 3.66
CA ALA A 45 1.81 -11.54 3.87
C ALA A 45 2.16 -13.03 3.67
N SER A 46 3.35 -13.27 3.12
CA SER A 46 3.93 -14.61 3.02
C SER A 46 4.08 -15.23 4.41
N SER A 47 3.55 -16.44 4.61
CA SER A 47 3.68 -17.19 5.86
C SER A 47 5.14 -17.49 6.19
N ASN A 48 5.95 -17.83 5.18
CA ASN A 48 7.38 -18.10 5.37
C ASN A 48 8.12 -16.86 5.88
N LEU A 49 7.87 -15.70 5.26
CA LEU A 49 8.50 -14.44 5.68
C LEU A 49 8.04 -14.02 7.07
N ALA A 50 6.74 -14.16 7.38
CA ALA A 50 6.20 -13.84 8.69
C ALA A 50 6.86 -14.67 9.80
N VAL A 51 7.09 -15.97 9.55
CA VAL A 51 7.76 -16.88 10.49
C VAL A 51 9.23 -16.49 10.68
N GLU A 52 9.96 -16.12 9.63
CA GLU A 52 11.35 -15.70 9.77
C GLU A 52 11.48 -14.39 10.55
N LEU A 53 10.64 -13.40 10.26
CA LEU A 53 10.60 -12.14 11.01
C LEU A 53 10.30 -12.37 12.50
N ALA A 54 9.33 -13.25 12.81
CA ALA A 54 9.03 -13.61 14.18
C ALA A 54 10.22 -14.28 14.88
N LYS A 55 10.93 -15.20 14.20
CA LYS A 55 12.15 -15.83 14.74
C LYS A 55 13.26 -14.81 15.01
N VAL A 56 13.49 -13.88 14.09
CA VAL A 56 14.48 -12.80 14.25
C VAL A 56 14.12 -11.93 15.45
N MET A 57 12.86 -11.51 15.55
CA MET A 57 12.40 -10.71 16.68
C MET A 57 12.58 -11.45 18.02
N VAL A 58 12.21 -12.72 18.09
CA VAL A 58 12.42 -13.54 19.31
C VAL A 58 13.90 -13.68 19.65
N ARG A 59 14.79 -13.81 18.66
CA ARG A 59 16.23 -13.98 18.92
C ARG A 59 16.92 -12.68 19.35
N TYR A 60 16.58 -11.57 18.72
CA TYR A 60 17.40 -10.35 18.79
C TYR A 60 16.75 -9.18 19.51
N ALA A 61 15.43 -9.13 19.68
CA ALA A 61 14.82 -8.10 20.52
C ALA A 61 15.14 -8.43 21.98
N ARG A 62 16.00 -7.61 22.60
CA ARG A 62 16.41 -7.67 24.01
C ARG A 62 16.44 -6.27 24.58
#